data_AF-A0A258BD47-F1
#
_entry.id   AF-A0A258BD47-F1
#
_cell.length_a   1.000
_cell.length_b   1.000
_cell.length_c   1.000
_cell.angle_alpha   90.00
_cell.angle_beta   90.00
_cell.angle_gamma   90.00
#
_symmetry.space_group_name_H-M   'P 1'
#
loop_
_entity.id
_entity.type
_entity.pdbx_description
1 polymer ?
#
loop_
_entity_poly.entity_id
_entity_poly.type
_entity_poly.pdbx_seq_one_letter_code
_entity_poly.pdbx_strand_id
1 'polypeptide(L)'
;SDQHRGWFHSSLLTGAMLDGKPPYKALLTHGFTVDGQGRKMSKSVGNVIAPQQVADKLGAEIIRLWVASTDYSGEMTISDEILKRVVESYRRIRNTLRFLLANLSDFDPSKHSMPASEWLEIDRYAVALANQLQNEVQAHYKAYEFQPAVARMLTFCSEDLGGFYLDILKDRLYTSAPDSKERRAAQNALFHITRNLLKWLAPFLSFTAEEAWTSLPHAANAKLSESIFIEEFGTFPEIEHATELLAKWERIREIRSEVTKAIEVEREAGNVGSSLQAELTIKLGDVDFAILHSLEDDLRFVTITSSANIELSTGGLEVLVRGSQYKKCGRCWHHTADVDANAEHPDLCGRCISNLFGDGEHRLFA
;
A
#
# COMPACT_ATOMS: atom_id res chain seq x y z
N SER A 1 34.74 -3.07 9.66
CA SER A 1 35.10 -2.65 8.28
C SER A 1 36.60 -2.41 8.18
N ASP A 2 37.16 -2.46 6.98
CA ASP A 2 38.59 -2.29 6.66
C ASP A 2 39.04 -0.81 6.60
N GLN A 3 38.14 0.10 6.22
CA GLN A 3 38.52 1.48 5.91
C GLN A 3 38.94 2.33 7.11
N HIS A 4 38.59 1.97 8.35
CA HIS A 4 39.01 2.69 9.56
C HIS A 4 40.53 2.75 9.74
N ARG A 5 41.25 1.76 9.22
CA ARG A 5 42.73 1.72 9.26
C ARG A 5 43.36 2.02 7.91
N GLY A 6 42.54 2.25 6.89
CA GLY A 6 42.95 2.52 5.51
C GLY A 6 42.60 3.94 5.10
N TRP A 7 41.62 4.06 4.22
CA TRP A 7 41.28 5.33 3.57
C TRP A 7 40.79 6.40 4.55
N PHE A 8 39.96 6.05 5.54
CA PHE A 8 39.48 7.04 6.52
C PHE A 8 40.62 7.62 7.35
N HIS A 9 41.54 6.76 7.80
CA HIS A 9 42.66 7.17 8.63
C HIS A 9 43.64 8.05 7.87
N SER A 10 44.07 7.60 6.70
CA SER A 10 45.00 8.36 5.85
C SER A 10 44.41 9.71 5.44
N SER A 11 43.14 9.73 5.01
CA SER A 11 42.45 10.97 4.63
C SER A 11 42.33 11.94 5.81
N LEU A 12 41.98 11.45 7.02
CA LEU A 12 41.88 12.27 8.22
C LEU A 12 43.22 12.90 8.59
N LEU A 13 44.30 12.11 8.61
CA LEU A 13 45.63 12.63 8.93
C LEU A 13 46.08 13.67 7.92
N THR A 14 45.92 13.40 6.62
CA THR A 14 46.29 14.35 5.56
C THR A 14 45.49 15.65 5.66
N GLY A 15 44.16 15.58 5.81
CA GLY A 15 43.32 16.77 5.94
C GLY A 15 43.63 17.56 7.22
N ALA A 16 43.86 16.87 8.35
CA ALA A 16 44.22 17.52 9.60
C ALA A 16 45.58 18.23 9.51
N MET A 17 46.58 17.63 8.85
CA MET A 17 47.91 18.23 8.69
C MET A 17 47.93 19.41 7.73
N LEU A 18 47.23 19.32 6.60
CA LEU A 18 47.27 20.34 5.56
C LEU A 18 46.27 21.48 5.79
N ASP A 19 45.05 21.14 6.20
CA ASP A 19 43.92 22.08 6.26
C ASP A 19 43.42 22.33 7.69
N GLY A 20 43.99 21.66 8.70
CA GLY A 20 43.60 21.81 10.11
C GLY A 20 42.22 21.24 10.46
N LYS A 21 41.62 20.41 9.60
CA LYS A 21 40.25 19.87 9.79
C LYS A 21 40.07 18.49 9.12
N PRO A 22 39.09 17.69 9.56
CA PRO A 22 38.75 16.44 8.87
C PRO A 22 38.21 16.70 7.45
N PRO A 23 38.48 15.81 6.47
CA PRO A 23 38.02 15.97 5.08
C PRO A 23 36.54 15.61 4.88
N TYR A 24 35.84 15.18 5.94
CA TYR A 24 34.43 14.78 5.93
C TYR A 24 33.70 15.35 7.14
N LYS A 25 32.40 15.61 7.00
CA LYS A 25 31.51 16.08 8.09
C LYS A 25 30.89 14.94 8.89
N ALA A 26 30.77 13.76 8.28
CA ALA A 26 30.23 12.55 8.88
C ALA A 26 30.96 11.34 8.29
N LEU A 27 30.99 10.23 9.05
CA LEU A 27 31.63 8.99 8.64
C LEU A 27 30.63 7.84 8.83
N LEU A 28 30.21 7.24 7.71
CA LEU A 28 29.32 6.09 7.69
C LEU A 28 30.11 4.85 7.26
N THR A 29 29.90 3.74 7.95
CA THR A 29 30.59 2.48 7.64
C THR A 29 29.59 1.35 7.52
N HIS A 30 29.90 0.38 6.67
CA HIS A 30 29.13 -0.84 6.51
C HIS A 30 29.99 -2.08 6.78
N GLY A 31 29.34 -3.21 7.07
CA GLY A 31 29.99 -4.51 7.16
C GLY A 31 30.35 -5.10 5.79
N PHE A 32 30.99 -6.26 5.84
CA PHE A 32 31.34 -7.03 4.64
C PHE A 32 30.15 -7.86 4.17
N THR A 33 30.10 -8.13 2.86
CA THR A 33 29.20 -9.15 2.33
C THR A 33 29.77 -10.54 2.58
N VAL A 34 28.95 -11.42 3.14
CA VAL A 34 29.26 -12.81 3.47
C VAL A 34 28.23 -13.74 2.83
N ASP A 35 28.56 -15.03 2.69
CA ASP A 35 27.62 -16.02 2.14
C ASP A 35 26.41 -16.24 3.08
N GLY A 36 25.43 -17.03 2.64
CA GLY A 36 24.23 -17.33 3.43
C GLY A 36 24.48 -18.04 4.77
N GLN A 37 25.69 -18.54 5.03
CA GLN A 37 26.11 -19.13 6.29
C GLN A 37 26.99 -18.19 7.13
N GLY A 38 27.15 -16.93 6.71
CA GLY A 38 28.00 -15.94 7.39
C GLY A 38 29.50 -16.13 7.13
N ARG A 39 29.89 -16.94 6.14
CA ARG A 39 31.30 -17.19 5.84
C ARG A 39 31.80 -16.21 4.80
N LYS A 40 33.07 -15.82 4.92
CA LYS A 40 33.75 -15.01 3.91
C LYS A 40 33.65 -15.68 2.54
N MET A 41 33.25 -14.91 1.54
CA MET A 41 33.16 -15.40 0.16
C MET A 41 34.56 -15.58 -0.44
N SER A 42 34.81 -16.71 -1.10
CA SER A 42 36.05 -16.98 -1.84
C SER A 42 35.83 -17.90 -3.04
N LYS A 43 36.56 -17.66 -4.13
CA LYS A 43 36.44 -18.44 -5.36
C LYS A 43 36.75 -19.94 -5.14
N SER A 44 37.69 -20.25 -4.25
CA SER A 44 38.08 -21.64 -3.94
C SER A 44 37.00 -22.42 -3.20
N VAL A 45 36.19 -21.75 -2.36
CA VAL A 45 35.05 -22.36 -1.66
C VAL A 45 33.81 -22.44 -2.56
N GLY A 46 33.77 -21.67 -3.65
CA GLY A 46 32.66 -21.67 -4.60
C GLY A 46 31.39 -20.96 -4.09
N ASN A 47 31.49 -20.18 -3.01
CA ASN A 47 30.38 -19.47 -2.37
C ASN A 47 30.28 -17.99 -2.79
N VAL A 48 30.92 -17.60 -3.90
CA VAL A 48 30.92 -16.21 -4.40
C VAL A 48 29.66 -15.98 -5.23
N ILE A 49 28.89 -14.96 -4.86
CA ILE A 49 27.81 -14.43 -5.69
C ILE A 49 28.29 -13.10 -6.29
N ALA A 50 28.54 -13.07 -7.60
CA ALA A 50 29.01 -11.86 -8.26
C ALA A 50 27.83 -10.91 -8.57
N PRO A 51 27.96 -9.59 -8.29
CA PRO A 51 26.90 -8.63 -8.59
C PRO A 51 26.42 -8.66 -10.04
N GLN A 52 27.35 -8.79 -11.01
CA GLN A 52 26.99 -8.87 -12.42
C GLN A 52 26.08 -10.06 -12.74
N GLN A 53 26.36 -11.23 -12.14
CA GLN A 53 25.54 -12.43 -12.35
C GLN A 53 24.11 -12.25 -11.82
N VAL A 54 23.96 -11.55 -10.69
CA VAL A 54 22.63 -11.23 -10.15
C VAL A 54 21.92 -10.20 -11.04
N ALA A 55 22.63 -9.17 -11.50
CA ALA A 55 22.07 -8.15 -12.38
C ALA A 55 21.60 -8.72 -13.72
N ASP A 56 22.40 -9.60 -14.34
CA ASP A 56 22.06 -10.25 -15.62
C ASP A 56 20.86 -11.20 -15.48
N LYS A 57 20.73 -11.89 -14.34
CA LYS A 57 19.70 -12.91 -14.11
C LYS A 57 18.39 -12.35 -13.56
N LEU A 58 18.48 -11.42 -12.62
CA LEU A 58 17.33 -10.93 -11.83
C LEU A 58 17.06 -9.43 -12.02
N GLY A 59 17.99 -8.70 -12.64
CA GLY A 59 17.93 -7.24 -12.79
C GLY A 59 18.73 -6.51 -11.71
N ALA A 60 19.32 -5.37 -12.08
CA ALA A 60 20.16 -4.56 -11.19
C ALA A 60 19.39 -4.05 -9.95
N GLU A 61 18.08 -3.83 -10.07
CA GLU A 61 17.23 -3.37 -8.95
C GLU A 61 17.13 -4.37 -7.81
N ILE A 62 17.25 -5.67 -8.10
CA ILE A 62 17.17 -6.70 -7.05
C ILE A 62 18.36 -6.59 -6.09
N ILE A 63 19.55 -6.27 -6.61
CA ILE A 63 20.73 -6.03 -5.77
C ILE A 63 20.51 -4.76 -4.93
N ARG A 64 20.00 -3.68 -5.54
CA ARG A 64 19.75 -2.42 -4.83
C ARG A 64 18.72 -2.58 -3.72
N LEU A 65 17.64 -3.31 -3.99
CA LEU A 65 16.63 -3.63 -3.00
C LEU A 65 17.20 -4.51 -1.88
N TRP A 66 18.01 -5.54 -2.21
CA TRP A 66 18.69 -6.35 -1.21
C TRP A 66 19.55 -5.49 -0.28
N VAL A 67 20.39 -4.61 -0.85
CA VAL A 67 21.22 -3.67 -0.06
C VAL A 67 20.36 -2.79 0.83
N ALA A 68 19.33 -2.15 0.27
CA ALA A 68 18.47 -1.22 1.00
C ALA A 68 17.63 -1.93 2.09
N SER A 69 17.33 -3.22 1.91
CA SER A 69 16.56 -4.05 2.86
C SER A 69 17.40 -4.77 3.92
N THR A 70 18.72 -4.56 3.92
CA THR A 70 19.65 -5.23 4.85
C THR A 70 20.24 -4.21 5.81
N ASP A 71 20.33 -4.57 7.10
CA ASP A 71 21.10 -3.78 8.06
C ASP A 71 22.58 -3.86 7.70
N TYR A 72 23.12 -2.76 7.17
CA TYR A 72 24.50 -2.67 6.72
C TYR A 72 25.49 -2.42 7.87
N SER A 73 25.03 -2.13 9.09
CA SER A 73 25.92 -1.88 10.24
C SER A 73 26.70 -3.12 10.65
N GLY A 74 26.08 -4.30 10.45
CA GLY A 74 26.69 -5.62 10.59
C GLY A 74 27.14 -6.25 9.27
N GLU A 75 27.53 -7.52 9.32
CA GLU A 75 27.81 -8.31 8.11
C GLU A 75 26.53 -8.53 7.30
N MET A 76 26.62 -8.35 5.99
CA MET A 76 25.49 -8.47 5.06
C MET A 76 25.50 -9.85 4.42
N THR A 77 24.50 -10.69 4.72
CA THR A 77 24.40 -12.04 4.16
C THR A 77 23.75 -12.02 2.78
N ILE A 78 24.27 -12.83 1.85
CA ILE A 78 23.69 -13.04 0.53
C ILE A 78 23.67 -14.54 0.16
N SER A 79 22.53 -14.99 -0.36
CA SER A 79 22.35 -16.35 -0.91
C SER A 79 21.26 -16.32 -1.99
N ASP A 80 21.15 -17.38 -2.78
CA ASP A 80 20.07 -17.52 -3.76
C ASP A 80 18.68 -17.50 -3.09
N GLU A 81 18.53 -18.06 -1.89
CA GLU A 81 17.28 -18.02 -1.11
C GLU A 81 16.94 -16.60 -0.65
N ILE A 82 17.94 -15.83 -0.20
CA ILE A 82 17.77 -14.42 0.16
C ILE A 82 17.33 -13.62 -1.06
N LEU A 83 18.02 -13.80 -2.20
CA LEU A 83 17.69 -13.12 -3.45
C LEU A 83 16.28 -13.49 -3.94
N LYS A 84 15.85 -14.75 -3.81
CA LYS A 84 14.47 -15.15 -4.11
C LYS A 84 13.46 -14.39 -3.26
N ARG A 85 13.70 -14.23 -1.95
CA ARG A 85 12.82 -13.43 -1.08
C ARG A 85 12.77 -11.96 -1.51
N VAL A 86 13.91 -11.39 -1.88
CA VAL A 86 13.99 -10.01 -2.39
C VAL A 86 13.20 -9.86 -3.69
N VAL A 87 13.25 -10.86 -4.60
CA VAL A 87 12.42 -10.88 -5.81
C VAL A 87 10.93 -10.90 -5.49
N GLU A 88 10.48 -11.68 -4.49
CA GLU A 88 9.07 -11.65 -4.08
C GLU A 88 8.66 -10.29 -3.51
N SER A 89 9.51 -9.68 -2.67
CA SER A 89 9.29 -8.31 -2.16
C SER A 89 9.18 -7.29 -3.30
N TYR A 90 10.08 -7.37 -4.28
CA TYR A 90 10.03 -6.54 -5.48
C TYR A 90 8.72 -6.74 -6.26
N ARG A 91 8.30 -7.99 -6.47
CA ARG A 91 7.03 -8.29 -7.17
C ARG A 91 5.81 -7.70 -6.46
N ARG A 92 5.78 -7.73 -5.13
CA ARG A 92 4.71 -7.10 -4.34
C ARG A 92 4.64 -5.61 -4.61
N ILE A 93 5.77 -4.90 -4.49
CA ILE A 93 5.84 -3.45 -4.81
C ILE A 93 5.39 -3.20 -6.25
N ARG A 94 5.94 -3.94 -7.23
CA ARG A 94 5.61 -3.75 -8.65
C ARG A 94 4.13 -4.02 -8.95
N ASN A 95 3.53 -5.03 -8.33
CA ASN A 95 2.10 -5.33 -8.49
C ASN A 95 1.22 -4.22 -7.89
N THR A 96 1.58 -3.68 -6.72
CA THR A 96 0.89 -2.52 -6.13
C THR A 96 0.98 -1.32 -7.06
N LEU A 97 2.17 -0.96 -7.55
CA LEU A 97 2.35 0.13 -8.52
C LEU A 97 1.54 -0.09 -9.80
N ARG A 98 1.51 -1.31 -10.34
CA ARG A 98 0.70 -1.65 -11.51
C ARG A 98 -0.79 -1.42 -11.26
N PHE A 99 -1.31 -1.84 -10.10
CA PHE A 99 -2.72 -1.62 -9.74
C PHE A 99 -3.03 -0.13 -9.63
N LEU A 100 -2.17 0.62 -8.94
CA LEU A 100 -2.32 2.06 -8.76
C LEU A 100 -2.37 2.78 -10.12
N LEU A 101 -1.38 2.55 -10.98
CA LEU A 101 -1.29 3.17 -12.30
C LEU A 101 -2.45 2.78 -13.22
N ALA A 102 -2.86 1.50 -13.22
CA ALA A 102 -3.97 1.04 -14.05
C ALA A 102 -5.28 1.78 -13.70
N ASN A 103 -5.54 2.00 -12.41
CA ASN A 103 -6.71 2.73 -11.93
C ASN A 103 -6.58 4.26 -12.06
N LEU A 104 -5.46 4.77 -12.57
CA LEU A 104 -5.23 6.18 -12.89
C LEU A 104 -5.19 6.46 -14.40
N SER A 105 -5.39 5.43 -15.23
CA SER A 105 -5.24 5.53 -16.70
C SER A 105 -6.17 6.56 -17.38
N ASP A 106 -7.36 6.81 -16.80
CA ASP A 106 -8.33 7.81 -17.27
C ASP A 106 -8.43 9.03 -16.33
N PHE A 107 -7.45 9.20 -15.42
CA PHE A 107 -7.38 10.32 -14.50
C PHE A 107 -6.49 11.44 -15.05
N ASP A 108 -7.11 12.53 -15.49
CA ASP A 108 -6.43 13.81 -15.76
C ASP A 108 -6.44 14.72 -14.50
N PRO A 109 -5.29 14.95 -13.82
CA PRO A 109 -5.24 15.80 -12.64
C PRO A 109 -5.60 17.28 -12.93
N SER A 110 -5.57 17.73 -14.19
CA SER A 110 -6.00 19.11 -14.53
C SER A 110 -7.52 19.26 -14.57
N LYS A 111 -8.25 18.15 -14.71
CA LYS A 111 -9.71 18.14 -14.87
C LYS A 111 -10.43 17.52 -13.68
N HIS A 112 -9.85 16.49 -13.09
CA HIS A 112 -10.51 15.67 -12.09
C HIS A 112 -9.99 15.89 -10.66
N SER A 113 -9.01 16.78 -10.47
CA SER A 113 -8.56 17.13 -9.12
C SER A 113 -9.72 17.72 -8.33
N MET A 114 -9.90 17.26 -7.08
CA MET A 114 -10.94 17.75 -6.18
C MET A 114 -10.39 17.86 -4.75
N PRO A 115 -10.93 18.77 -3.92
CA PRO A 115 -10.44 18.98 -2.56
C PRO A 115 -10.66 17.75 -1.69
N ALA A 116 -9.76 17.52 -0.73
CA ALA A 116 -9.81 16.35 0.14
C ALA A 116 -11.07 16.28 1.03
N SER A 117 -11.74 17.42 1.27
CA SER A 117 -13.03 17.50 1.97
C SER A 117 -14.18 16.87 1.19
N GLU A 118 -14.03 16.67 -0.12
CA GLU A 118 -15.03 16.02 -0.97
C GLU A 118 -14.77 14.52 -1.19
N TRP A 119 -13.64 14.01 -0.70
CA TRP A 119 -13.32 12.60 -0.78
C TRP A 119 -14.07 11.80 0.27
N LEU A 120 -14.27 10.50 0.00
CA LEU A 120 -14.84 9.58 0.98
C LEU A 120 -13.87 9.42 2.16
N GLU A 121 -14.42 9.07 3.31
CA GLU A 121 -13.64 8.96 4.55
C GLU A 121 -12.44 8.00 4.42
N ILE A 122 -12.62 6.84 3.78
CA ILE A 122 -11.55 5.86 3.55
C ILE A 122 -10.40 6.39 2.69
N ASP A 123 -10.69 7.28 1.73
CA ASP A 123 -9.71 7.88 0.84
C ASP A 123 -8.87 8.91 1.59
N ARG A 124 -9.52 9.72 2.44
CA ARG A 124 -8.87 10.65 3.37
C ARG A 124 -7.98 9.89 4.34
N TYR A 125 -8.47 8.77 4.88
CA TYR A 125 -7.69 7.89 5.76
C TYR A 125 -6.44 7.36 5.06
N ALA A 126 -6.57 6.83 3.83
CA ALA A 126 -5.44 6.27 3.10
C ALA A 126 -4.35 7.32 2.81
N VAL A 127 -4.75 8.55 2.49
CA VAL A 127 -3.82 9.68 2.31
C VAL A 127 -3.19 10.14 3.62
N ALA A 128 -3.96 10.21 4.72
CA ALA A 128 -3.40 10.51 6.04
C ALA A 128 -2.35 9.47 6.47
N LEU A 129 -2.63 8.19 6.23
CA LEU A 129 -1.71 7.08 6.52
C LEU A 129 -0.43 7.17 5.66
N ALA A 130 -0.58 7.48 4.37
CA ALA A 130 0.54 7.69 3.47
C ALA A 130 1.41 8.90 3.88
N ASN A 131 0.79 9.96 4.40
CA ASN A 131 1.50 11.13 4.91
C ASN A 131 2.29 10.81 6.19
N GLN A 132 1.71 10.04 7.11
CA GLN A 132 2.44 9.54 8.30
C GLN A 132 3.66 8.70 7.87
N LEU A 133 3.47 7.79 6.92
CA LEU A 133 4.54 6.98 6.37
C LEU A 133 5.65 7.83 5.73
N GLN A 134 5.30 8.88 4.99
CA GLN A 134 6.30 9.77 4.40
C GLN A 134 7.22 10.36 5.47
N ASN A 135 6.66 10.80 6.60
CA ASN A 135 7.44 11.36 7.70
C ASN A 135 8.40 10.31 8.29
N GLU A 136 7.95 9.07 8.47
CA GLU A 136 8.78 7.94 8.91
C GLU A 136 9.92 7.65 7.91
N VAL A 137 9.61 7.54 6.62
CA VAL A 137 10.60 7.29 5.56
C VAL A 137 11.64 8.41 5.50
N GLN A 138 11.20 9.68 5.56
CA GLN A 138 12.12 10.81 5.57
C GLN A 138 13.02 10.84 6.81
N ALA A 139 12.50 10.48 7.98
CA ALA A 139 13.29 10.40 9.21
C ALA A 139 14.38 9.33 9.08
N HIS A 140 14.01 8.13 8.62
CA HIS A 140 14.95 7.04 8.37
C HIS A 140 16.01 7.40 7.32
N TYR A 141 15.63 8.03 6.21
CA TYR A 141 16.60 8.49 5.21
C TYR A 141 17.57 9.54 5.75
N LYS A 142 17.11 10.48 6.59
CA LYS A 142 17.99 11.45 7.26
C LYS A 142 18.98 10.79 8.22
N ALA A 143 18.58 9.67 8.83
CA ALA A 143 19.40 8.88 9.74
C ALA A 143 20.28 7.83 9.02
N TYR A 144 20.22 7.74 7.68
CA TYR A 144 20.84 6.68 6.88
C TYR A 144 20.32 5.26 7.21
N GLU A 145 19.11 5.12 7.74
CA GLU A 145 18.49 3.85 8.11
C GLU A 145 17.61 3.30 6.97
N PHE A 146 18.21 2.69 5.95
CA PHE A 146 17.44 2.26 4.77
C PHE A 146 16.54 1.04 5.02
N GLN A 147 17.01 0.07 5.81
CA GLN A 147 16.29 -1.17 6.10
C GLN A 147 14.91 -0.94 6.71
N PRO A 148 14.74 -0.13 7.78
CA PRO A 148 13.42 0.10 8.35
C PRO A 148 12.51 0.88 7.39
N ALA A 149 13.04 1.83 6.60
CA ALA A 149 12.28 2.53 5.57
C ALA A 149 11.72 1.55 4.52
N VAL A 150 12.56 0.64 4.00
CA VAL A 150 12.15 -0.38 3.02
C VAL A 150 11.13 -1.35 3.63
N ALA A 151 11.36 -1.81 4.86
CA ALA A 151 10.44 -2.70 5.55
C ALA A 151 9.05 -2.06 5.71
N ARG A 152 9.00 -0.80 6.17
CA ARG A 152 7.73 -0.09 6.33
C ARG A 152 7.02 0.15 5.00
N MET A 153 7.75 0.50 3.93
CA MET A 153 7.19 0.63 2.57
C MET A 153 6.63 -0.68 2.02
N LEU A 154 7.28 -1.82 2.29
CA LEU A 154 6.80 -3.15 1.91
C LEU A 154 5.50 -3.52 2.63
N THR A 155 5.44 -3.26 3.94
CA THR A 155 4.21 -3.44 4.74
C THR A 155 3.11 -2.54 4.21
N PHE A 156 3.41 -1.29 3.88
CA PHE A 156 2.42 -0.37 3.32
C PHE A 156 1.86 -0.86 1.98
N CYS A 157 2.71 -1.35 1.07
CA CYS A 157 2.25 -1.88 -0.22
C CYS A 157 1.40 -3.15 -0.07
N SER A 158 1.78 -4.04 0.86
CA SER A 158 1.16 -5.37 0.99
C SER A 158 -0.08 -5.34 1.88
N GLU A 159 0.01 -4.74 3.06
CA GLU A 159 -1.01 -4.83 4.11
C GLU A 159 -1.92 -3.61 4.14
N ASP A 160 -1.36 -2.40 4.11
CA ASP A 160 -2.14 -1.16 4.24
C ASP A 160 -2.90 -0.85 2.94
N LEU A 161 -2.20 -0.92 1.80
CA LEU A 161 -2.80 -0.78 0.48
C LEU A 161 -3.44 -2.09 0.02
N GLY A 162 -2.64 -3.13 -0.19
CA GLY A 162 -3.08 -4.38 -0.83
C GLY A 162 -4.18 -5.13 -0.06
N GLY A 163 -3.95 -5.41 1.22
CA GLY A 163 -4.84 -6.22 2.08
C GLY A 163 -6.03 -5.47 2.69
N PHE A 164 -6.10 -4.16 2.50
CA PHE A 164 -7.15 -3.31 3.07
C PHE A 164 -7.70 -2.32 2.05
N TYR A 165 -7.01 -1.19 1.83
CA TYR A 165 -7.57 -0.07 1.07
C TYR A 165 -7.92 -0.45 -0.37
N LEU A 166 -6.97 -0.97 -1.14
CA LEU A 166 -7.16 -1.31 -2.56
C LEU A 166 -8.13 -2.48 -2.74
N ASP A 167 -8.25 -3.38 -1.77
CA ASP A 167 -9.19 -4.50 -1.85
C ASP A 167 -10.64 -4.03 -1.69
N ILE A 168 -10.89 -3.11 -0.75
CA ILE A 168 -12.19 -2.44 -0.57
C ILE A 168 -12.53 -1.60 -1.80
N LEU A 169 -11.56 -0.84 -2.31
CA LEU A 169 -11.75 0.09 -3.43
C LEU A 169 -12.15 -0.57 -4.75
N LYS A 170 -11.83 -1.85 -4.97
CA LYS A 170 -12.15 -2.57 -6.23
C LYS A 170 -13.63 -2.45 -6.58
N ASP A 171 -14.53 -2.59 -5.59
CA ASP A 171 -15.96 -2.52 -5.84
C ASP A 171 -16.35 -1.16 -6.43
N ARG A 172 -15.92 -0.06 -5.82
CA ARG A 172 -16.19 1.30 -6.31
C ARG A 172 -15.47 1.61 -7.62
N LEU A 173 -14.18 1.29 -7.74
CA LEU A 173 -13.39 1.55 -8.95
C LEU A 173 -13.93 0.82 -10.19
N TYR A 174 -14.53 -0.36 -10.01
CA TYR A 174 -15.00 -1.21 -11.12
C TYR A 174 -16.51 -1.10 -11.38
N THR A 175 -17.30 -0.68 -10.38
CA THR A 175 -18.76 -0.71 -10.49
C THR A 175 -19.41 0.66 -10.54
N SER A 176 -18.78 1.74 -10.05
CA SER A 176 -19.30 3.09 -10.21
C SER A 176 -19.09 3.61 -11.64
N ALA A 177 -19.81 4.65 -12.04
CA ALA A 177 -19.65 5.26 -13.36
C ALA A 177 -18.23 5.88 -13.51
N PRO A 178 -17.66 5.95 -14.74
CA PRO A 178 -16.30 6.47 -14.95
C PRO A 178 -16.04 7.86 -14.35
N ASP A 179 -17.02 8.75 -14.45
CA ASP A 179 -16.96 10.13 -13.95
C ASP A 179 -17.72 10.36 -12.63
N SER A 180 -18.13 9.29 -11.93
CA SER A 180 -18.82 9.44 -10.65
C SER A 180 -17.91 10.10 -9.61
N LYS A 181 -18.52 10.89 -8.71
CA LYS A 181 -17.78 11.59 -7.65
C LYS A 181 -16.99 10.60 -6.79
N GLU A 182 -17.62 9.49 -6.46
CA GLU A 182 -17.08 8.41 -5.63
C GLU A 182 -15.84 7.82 -6.29
N ARG A 183 -15.88 7.52 -7.60
CA ARG A 183 -14.71 7.00 -8.33
C ARG A 183 -13.60 8.04 -8.44
N ARG A 184 -13.95 9.31 -8.75
CA ARG A 184 -12.96 10.40 -8.86
C ARG A 184 -12.30 10.72 -7.51
N ALA A 185 -13.02 10.61 -6.39
CA ALA A 185 -12.46 10.72 -5.05
C ALA A 185 -11.37 9.65 -4.79
N ALA A 186 -11.66 8.39 -5.12
CA ALA A 186 -10.67 7.31 -5.03
C ALA A 186 -9.43 7.62 -5.88
N GLN A 187 -9.62 8.03 -7.14
CA GLN A 187 -8.50 8.33 -8.03
C GLN A 187 -7.64 9.51 -7.55
N ASN A 188 -8.23 10.53 -6.91
CA ASN A 188 -7.47 11.61 -6.31
C ASN A 188 -6.53 11.08 -5.19
N ALA A 189 -7.05 10.24 -4.29
CA ALA A 189 -6.24 9.61 -3.26
C ALA A 189 -5.16 8.70 -3.86
N LEU A 190 -5.51 7.84 -4.83
CA LEU A 190 -4.55 6.99 -5.54
C LEU A 190 -3.46 7.82 -6.22
N PHE A 191 -3.79 8.94 -6.83
CA PHE A 191 -2.81 9.82 -7.49
C PHE A 191 -1.77 10.35 -6.50
N HIS A 192 -2.22 10.89 -5.37
CA HIS A 192 -1.32 11.41 -4.33
C HIS A 192 -0.46 10.32 -3.70
N ILE A 193 -1.04 9.14 -3.43
CA ILE A 193 -0.30 7.98 -2.90
C ILE A 193 0.75 7.50 -3.90
N THR A 194 0.36 7.30 -5.16
CA THR A 194 1.25 6.78 -6.21
C THR A 194 2.42 7.72 -6.46
N ARG A 195 2.14 9.03 -6.61
CA ARG A 195 3.17 10.03 -6.89
C ARG A 195 4.25 10.06 -5.80
N ASN A 196 3.85 10.03 -4.53
CA ASN A 196 4.81 10.06 -3.42
C ASN A 196 5.49 8.70 -3.20
N LEU A 197 4.77 7.59 -3.35
CA LEU A 197 5.36 6.25 -3.28
C LEU A 197 6.49 6.09 -4.30
N LEU A 198 6.31 6.52 -5.56
CA LEU A 198 7.37 6.48 -6.56
C LEU A 198 8.62 7.24 -6.12
N LYS A 199 8.45 8.41 -5.49
CA LYS A 199 9.56 9.22 -4.98
C LYS A 199 10.28 8.55 -3.81
N TRP A 200 9.55 7.90 -2.90
CA TRP A 200 10.16 7.13 -1.80
C TRP A 200 10.95 5.93 -2.31
N LEU A 201 10.49 5.28 -3.38
CA LEU A 201 11.13 4.10 -3.96
C LEU A 201 12.35 4.46 -4.83
N ALA A 202 12.35 5.64 -5.48
CA ALA A 202 13.39 6.06 -6.43
C ALA A 202 14.85 5.90 -5.97
N PRO A 203 15.22 6.10 -4.69
CA PRO A 203 16.60 5.90 -4.23
C PRO A 203 17.14 4.47 -4.40
N PHE A 204 16.28 3.44 -4.33
CA PHE A 204 16.70 2.03 -4.39
C PHE A 204 16.04 1.22 -5.52
N LEU A 205 14.84 1.59 -5.96
CA LEU A 205 14.16 1.06 -7.16
C LEU A 205 14.17 2.08 -8.28
N SER A 206 15.35 2.56 -8.65
CA SER A 206 15.51 3.68 -9.58
C SER A 206 14.90 3.41 -10.96
N PHE A 207 15.13 2.22 -11.54
CA PHE A 207 14.66 1.94 -12.90
C PHE A 207 13.14 1.75 -12.94
N THR A 208 12.57 1.05 -11.96
CA THR A 208 11.13 0.86 -11.80
C THR A 208 10.44 2.18 -11.50
N ALA A 209 11.02 3.03 -10.63
CA ALA A 209 10.45 4.33 -10.32
C ALA A 209 10.43 5.25 -11.55
N GLU A 210 11.51 5.29 -12.33
CA GLU A 210 11.59 6.06 -13.58
C GLU A 210 10.61 5.53 -14.63
N GLU A 211 10.55 4.21 -14.84
CA GLU A 211 9.58 3.56 -15.74
C GLU A 211 8.15 3.95 -15.36
N ALA A 212 7.78 3.78 -14.09
CA ALA A 212 6.45 4.07 -13.58
C ALA A 212 6.12 5.58 -13.62
N TRP A 213 7.11 6.46 -13.44
CA TRP A 213 6.94 7.92 -13.52
C TRP A 213 6.43 8.37 -14.88
N THR A 214 6.89 7.72 -15.96
CA THR A 214 6.40 8.01 -17.33
C THR A 214 4.94 7.63 -17.56
N SER A 215 4.43 6.68 -16.76
CA SER A 215 3.04 6.19 -16.86
C SER A 215 2.09 6.90 -15.89
N LEU A 216 2.60 7.62 -14.89
CA LEU A 216 1.78 8.41 -13.97
C LEU A 216 1.12 9.56 -14.75
N PRO A 217 -0.17 9.87 -14.54
CA PRO A 217 -0.77 11.05 -15.17
C PRO A 217 -0.18 12.33 -14.60
N HIS A 218 0.11 13.29 -15.46
CA HIS A 218 0.66 14.60 -15.07
C HIS A 218 -0.25 15.72 -15.53
N ALA A 219 -0.27 16.83 -14.80
CA ALA A 219 -1.11 17.98 -15.16
C ALA A 219 -0.64 18.56 -16.51
N ALA A 220 -1.57 18.82 -17.42
CA ALA A 220 -1.29 19.28 -18.79
C ALA A 220 -0.48 20.59 -18.83
N ASN A 221 -0.62 21.43 -17.80
CA ASN A 221 0.08 22.70 -17.66
C ASN A 221 1.30 22.64 -16.73
N ALA A 222 1.59 21.49 -16.12
CA ALA A 222 2.81 21.31 -15.35
C ALA A 222 3.96 20.98 -16.31
N LYS A 223 5.10 21.67 -16.14
CA LYS A 223 6.33 21.22 -16.78
C LYS A 223 6.66 19.86 -16.21
N LEU A 224 6.43 18.80 -16.98
CA LEU A 224 6.79 17.45 -16.61
C LEU A 224 8.29 17.46 -16.27
N SER A 225 8.63 17.05 -15.05
CA SER A 225 10.03 16.73 -14.78
C SER A 225 10.41 15.56 -15.67
N GLU A 226 11.46 15.77 -16.47
CA GLU A 226 11.97 14.81 -17.45
C GLU A 226 12.33 13.46 -16.81
N SER A 227 12.60 13.47 -15.50
CA SER A 227 12.97 12.30 -14.72
C SER A 227 12.46 12.44 -13.29
N ILE A 228 12.19 11.33 -12.62
CA ILE A 228 11.86 11.34 -11.19
C ILE A 228 13.09 11.75 -10.34
N PHE A 229 14.30 11.61 -10.86
CA PHE A 229 15.53 11.90 -10.10
C PHE A 229 15.81 13.40 -9.90
N ILE A 230 15.03 14.27 -10.55
CA ILE A 230 15.06 15.72 -10.33
C ILE A 230 13.87 16.21 -9.50
N GLU A 231 13.01 15.29 -9.03
CA GLU A 231 11.90 15.61 -8.14
C GLU A 231 12.32 15.58 -6.68
N GLU A 232 11.72 16.47 -5.89
CA GLU A 232 11.78 16.43 -4.43
C GLU A 232 10.61 15.64 -3.85
N PHE A 233 10.69 15.24 -2.58
CA PHE A 233 9.53 14.65 -1.89
C PHE A 233 8.35 15.62 -1.92
N GLY A 234 7.19 15.09 -2.32
CA GLY A 234 5.98 15.89 -2.46
C GLY A 234 5.29 16.11 -1.11
N THR A 235 4.21 16.88 -1.17
CA THR A 235 3.26 17.03 -0.06
C THR A 235 2.01 16.20 -0.33
N PHE A 236 1.32 15.82 0.74
CA PHE A 236 -0.05 15.32 0.67
C PHE A 236 -1.03 16.46 0.93
N PRO A 237 -2.26 16.38 0.42
CA PRO A 237 -3.34 17.25 0.84
C PRO A 237 -3.56 17.15 2.36
N GLU A 238 -3.89 18.27 2.96
CA GLU A 238 -4.20 18.33 4.39
C GLU A 238 -5.52 17.60 4.66
N ILE A 239 -5.49 16.69 5.63
CA ILE A 239 -6.66 15.93 6.08
C ILE A 239 -7.07 16.47 7.45
N GLU A 240 -8.24 17.11 7.51
CA GLU A 240 -8.80 17.59 8.76
C GLU A 240 -9.05 16.42 9.73
N HIS A 241 -8.69 16.61 11.00
CA HIS A 241 -8.78 15.59 12.06
C HIS A 241 -8.05 14.28 11.73
N ALA A 242 -6.89 14.36 11.08
CA ALA A 242 -6.12 13.19 10.64
C ALA A 242 -5.79 12.22 11.79
N THR A 243 -5.44 12.72 12.98
CA THR A 243 -5.08 11.88 14.13
C THR A 243 -6.26 11.03 14.61
N GLU A 244 -7.43 11.67 14.77
CA GLU A 244 -8.66 11.00 15.17
C GLU A 244 -9.14 10.02 14.09
N LEU A 245 -9.00 10.42 12.82
CA LEU A 245 -9.33 9.58 11.67
C LEU A 245 -8.46 8.32 11.64
N LEU A 246 -7.14 8.46 11.82
CA LEU A 246 -6.22 7.34 11.85
C LEU A 246 -6.55 6.37 13.00
N ALA A 247 -6.82 6.88 14.20
CA ALA A 247 -7.21 6.07 15.35
C ALA A 247 -8.55 5.33 15.13
N LYS A 248 -9.55 6.00 14.54
CA LYS A 248 -10.83 5.38 14.17
C LYS A 248 -10.62 4.20 13.21
N TRP A 249 -9.86 4.42 12.15
CA TRP A 249 -9.63 3.39 11.13
C TRP A 249 -8.69 2.27 11.58
N GLU A 250 -7.75 2.55 12.48
CA GLU A 250 -6.99 1.50 13.17
C GLU A 250 -7.95 0.56 13.92
N ARG A 251 -8.90 1.10 14.69
CA ARG A 251 -9.90 0.28 15.39
C ARG A 251 -10.82 -0.49 14.43
N ILE A 252 -11.23 0.13 13.32
CA ILE A 252 -11.99 -0.55 12.26
C ILE A 252 -11.20 -1.75 11.68
N ARG A 253 -9.89 -1.59 11.45
CA ARG A 253 -9.04 -2.68 10.95
C ARG A 253 -8.91 -3.83 11.94
N GLU A 254 -8.79 -3.53 13.23
CA GLU A 254 -8.79 -4.54 14.29
C GLU A 254 -10.09 -5.35 14.28
N ILE A 255 -11.24 -4.68 14.23
CA ILE A 255 -12.54 -5.36 14.19
C ILE A 255 -12.70 -6.17 12.89
N ARG A 256 -12.28 -5.61 11.75
CA ARG A 256 -12.29 -6.32 10.45
C ARG A 256 -11.44 -7.59 10.47
N SER A 257 -10.34 -7.61 11.23
CA SER A 257 -9.52 -8.81 11.43
C SER A 257 -10.34 -9.94 12.08
N GLU A 258 -11.10 -9.63 13.13
CA GLU A 258 -11.98 -10.62 13.77
C GLU A 258 -13.13 -11.05 12.86
N VAL A 259 -13.69 -10.12 12.07
CA VAL A 259 -14.70 -10.45 11.04
C VAL A 259 -14.12 -11.42 10.01
N THR A 260 -12.90 -11.17 9.52
CA THR A 260 -12.24 -12.02 8.53
C THR A 260 -11.98 -13.42 9.08
N LYS A 261 -11.57 -13.54 10.35
CA LYS A 261 -11.41 -14.83 11.02
C LYS A 261 -12.74 -15.59 11.11
N ALA A 262 -13.83 -14.93 11.49
CA ALA A 262 -15.14 -15.56 11.57
C ALA A 262 -15.64 -16.04 10.20
N ILE A 263 -15.40 -15.27 9.13
CA ILE A 263 -15.70 -15.70 7.75
C ILE A 263 -14.87 -16.91 7.35
N GLU A 264 -13.59 -16.98 7.74
CA GLU A 264 -12.73 -18.13 7.42
C GLU A 264 -13.22 -19.43 8.09
N VAL A 265 -13.70 -19.36 9.34
CA VAL A 265 -14.30 -20.50 10.03
C VAL A 265 -15.50 -21.05 9.24
N GLU A 266 -16.40 -20.18 8.79
CA GLU A 266 -17.55 -20.59 7.97
C GLU A 266 -17.12 -21.08 6.58
N ARG A 267 -16.01 -20.56 6.04
CA ARG A 267 -15.46 -21.02 4.75
C ARG A 267 -14.90 -22.43 4.85
N GLU A 268 -14.15 -22.73 5.90
CA GLU A 268 -13.62 -24.07 6.19
C GLU A 268 -14.75 -25.08 6.45
N ALA A 269 -15.86 -24.64 7.06
CA ALA A 269 -17.07 -25.44 7.23
C ALA A 269 -17.87 -25.65 5.93
N GLY A 270 -17.55 -24.93 4.85
CA GLY A 270 -18.24 -25.00 3.57
C GLY A 270 -19.55 -24.22 3.48
N ASN A 271 -19.84 -23.36 4.48
CA ASN A 271 -21.07 -22.57 4.54
C ASN A 271 -21.00 -21.31 3.66
N VAL A 272 -19.79 -20.78 3.42
CA VAL A 272 -19.53 -19.68 2.48
C VAL A 272 -18.32 -20.01 1.61
N GLY A 273 -18.32 -19.59 0.34
CA GLY A 273 -17.15 -19.72 -0.54
C GLY A 273 -16.30 -18.45 -0.60
N SER A 274 -16.94 -17.29 -0.75
CA SER A 274 -16.29 -15.97 -0.78
C SER A 274 -16.88 -15.05 0.29
N SER A 275 -16.14 -14.01 0.71
CA SER A 275 -16.64 -13.05 1.70
C SER A 275 -17.91 -12.33 1.25
N LEU A 276 -18.10 -12.11 -0.06
CA LEU A 276 -19.34 -11.54 -0.61
C LEU A 276 -20.56 -12.46 -0.44
N GLN A 277 -20.38 -13.75 -0.16
CA GLN A 277 -21.50 -14.63 0.20
C GLN A 277 -21.89 -14.52 1.67
N ALA A 278 -21.11 -13.84 2.50
CA ALA A 278 -21.41 -13.66 3.91
C ALA A 278 -22.40 -12.51 4.13
N GLU A 279 -23.30 -12.73 5.08
CA GLU A 279 -24.07 -11.69 5.77
C GLU A 279 -23.66 -11.69 7.23
N LEU A 280 -23.30 -10.53 7.75
CA LEU A 280 -22.75 -10.38 9.09
C LEU A 280 -23.79 -9.80 10.06
N THR A 281 -23.75 -10.31 11.28
CA THR A 281 -24.22 -9.60 12.48
C THR A 281 -23.04 -9.46 13.44
N ILE A 282 -22.57 -8.24 13.62
CA ILE A 282 -21.44 -7.90 14.49
C ILE A 282 -22.02 -7.36 15.79
N LYS A 283 -21.73 -8.01 16.91
CA LYS A 283 -22.13 -7.59 18.24
C LYS A 283 -20.94 -6.96 18.94
N LEU A 284 -21.15 -5.78 19.52
CA LEU A 284 -20.05 -4.98 20.06
C LEU A 284 -20.52 -4.06 21.18
N GLY A 285 -19.57 -3.63 22.02
CA GLY A 285 -19.83 -2.64 23.08
C GLY A 285 -20.01 -1.22 22.53
N ASP A 286 -20.49 -0.32 23.38
CA ASP A 286 -20.96 1.03 22.98
C ASP A 286 -19.95 1.83 22.13
N VAL A 287 -18.66 1.79 22.50
CA VAL A 287 -17.61 2.56 21.82
C VAL A 287 -17.39 2.06 20.39
N ASP A 288 -17.20 0.76 20.21
CA ASP A 288 -16.98 0.18 18.88
C ASP A 288 -18.26 0.26 18.04
N PHE A 289 -19.43 0.14 18.69
CA PHE A 289 -20.73 0.30 18.03
C PHE A 289 -20.82 1.67 17.37
N ALA A 290 -20.50 2.74 18.10
CA ALA A 290 -20.51 4.10 17.55
C ALA A 290 -19.53 4.24 16.36
N ILE A 291 -18.35 3.62 16.45
CA ILE A 291 -17.36 3.63 15.36
C ILE A 291 -17.91 2.95 14.10
N LEU A 292 -18.43 1.73 14.19
CA LEU A 292 -18.95 1.03 13.01
C LEU A 292 -20.26 1.64 12.50
N HIS A 293 -21.12 2.12 13.39
CA HIS A 293 -22.38 2.77 13.03
C HIS A 293 -22.15 4.02 12.18
N SER A 294 -21.05 4.75 12.43
CA SER A 294 -20.69 5.93 11.64
C SER A 294 -20.38 5.64 10.17
N LEU A 295 -20.19 4.37 9.78
CA LEU A 295 -19.98 3.97 8.39
C LEU A 295 -21.30 3.63 7.67
N GLU A 296 -22.43 3.60 8.39
CA GLU A 296 -23.75 3.28 7.82
C GLU A 296 -23.73 2.01 6.94
N ASP A 297 -24.37 2.04 5.77
CA ASP A 297 -24.43 0.94 4.81
C ASP A 297 -23.07 0.65 4.14
N ASP A 298 -22.12 1.60 4.18
CA ASP A 298 -20.78 1.43 3.61
C ASP A 298 -19.93 0.41 4.42
N LEU A 299 -20.34 0.06 5.64
CA LEU A 299 -19.70 -0.97 6.46
C LEU A 299 -19.56 -2.32 5.72
N ARG A 300 -20.53 -2.67 4.87
CA ARG A 300 -20.46 -3.91 4.08
C ARG A 300 -19.30 -3.89 3.08
N PHE A 301 -18.94 -2.72 2.55
CA PHE A 301 -17.80 -2.57 1.64
C PHE A 301 -16.49 -2.70 2.39
N VAL A 302 -16.38 -2.08 3.57
CA VAL A 302 -15.21 -2.19 4.44
C VAL A 302 -14.93 -3.65 4.85
N THR A 303 -15.98 -4.40 5.12
CA THR A 303 -15.90 -5.83 5.47
C THR A 303 -15.86 -6.76 4.24
N ILE A 304 -16.05 -6.24 3.03
CA ILE A 304 -16.12 -6.99 1.76
C ILE A 304 -17.16 -8.12 1.85
N THR A 305 -18.35 -7.76 2.34
CA THR A 305 -19.50 -8.66 2.49
C THR A 305 -20.74 -8.07 1.83
N SER A 306 -21.78 -8.89 1.66
CA SER A 306 -23.03 -8.41 1.04
C SER A 306 -23.95 -7.69 2.02
N SER A 307 -23.80 -7.95 3.31
CA SER A 307 -24.55 -7.28 4.38
C SER A 307 -23.71 -7.25 5.64
N ALA A 308 -23.72 -6.13 6.34
CA ALA A 308 -23.11 -6.01 7.65
C ALA A 308 -24.04 -5.25 8.61
N ASN A 309 -24.64 -5.97 9.55
CA ASN A 309 -25.47 -5.40 10.60
C ASN A 309 -24.69 -5.34 11.92
N ILE A 310 -25.01 -4.36 12.76
CA ILE A 310 -24.39 -4.18 14.07
C ILE A 310 -25.43 -4.23 15.19
N GLU A 311 -25.05 -4.81 16.33
CA GLU A 311 -25.90 -4.95 17.52
C GLU A 311 -25.11 -4.60 18.79
N LEU A 312 -25.76 -3.91 19.74
CA LEU A 312 -25.15 -3.65 21.05
C LEU A 312 -25.06 -4.95 21.86
N SER A 313 -23.91 -5.17 22.50
CA SER A 313 -23.67 -6.34 23.35
C SER A 313 -22.83 -5.97 24.57
N THR A 314 -23.22 -6.52 25.73
CA THR A 314 -22.45 -6.45 26.97
C THR A 314 -21.37 -7.53 27.08
N GLY A 315 -21.36 -8.50 26.16
CA GLY A 315 -20.46 -9.65 26.16
C GLY A 315 -19.13 -9.46 25.41
N GLY A 316 -18.87 -8.26 24.89
CA GLY A 316 -17.71 -7.98 24.03
C GLY A 316 -18.00 -8.21 22.55
N LEU A 317 -16.93 -8.30 21.74
CA LEU A 317 -17.00 -8.48 20.30
C LEU A 317 -17.37 -9.93 19.93
N GLU A 318 -18.50 -10.12 19.27
CA GLU A 318 -18.94 -11.39 18.69
C GLU A 318 -19.33 -11.16 17.23
N VAL A 319 -18.84 -12.01 16.32
CA VAL A 319 -19.17 -11.91 14.88
C VAL A 319 -19.94 -13.16 14.48
N LEU A 320 -21.19 -12.98 14.10
CA LEU A 320 -22.03 -14.02 13.53
C LEU A 320 -22.02 -13.91 12.01
N VAL A 321 -21.72 -15.02 11.35
CA VAL A 321 -21.62 -15.09 9.89
C VAL A 321 -22.66 -16.09 9.39
N ARG A 322 -23.47 -15.69 8.40
CA ARG A 322 -24.37 -16.59 7.69
C ARG A 322 -24.15 -16.50 6.19
N GLY A 323 -24.36 -17.62 5.49
CA GLY A 323 -24.40 -17.62 4.03
C GLY A 323 -25.67 -16.90 3.51
N SER A 324 -25.49 -15.98 2.57
CA SER A 324 -26.58 -15.24 1.97
C SER A 324 -27.51 -16.16 1.18
N GLN A 325 -28.81 -15.94 1.35
CA GLN A 325 -29.85 -16.65 0.58
C GLN A 325 -30.20 -15.90 -0.71
N TYR A 326 -29.63 -14.71 -0.92
CA TYR A 326 -29.91 -13.90 -2.08
C TYR A 326 -29.05 -14.31 -3.28
N LYS A 327 -29.56 -13.96 -4.47
CA LYS A 327 -28.85 -14.23 -5.72
C LYS A 327 -27.64 -13.31 -5.87
N LYS A 328 -26.60 -13.83 -6.50
CA LYS A 328 -25.37 -13.09 -6.82
C LYS A 328 -25.64 -12.14 -8.00
N CYS A 329 -25.34 -10.87 -7.84
CA CYS A 329 -25.31 -9.90 -8.94
C CYS A 329 -24.18 -10.25 -9.92
N GLY A 330 -24.49 -10.33 -11.22
CA GLY A 330 -23.55 -10.66 -12.29
C GLY A 330 -22.43 -9.64 -12.48
N ARG A 331 -22.59 -8.40 -11.99
CA ARG A 331 -21.61 -7.32 -12.13
C ARG A 331 -20.76 -7.09 -10.89
N CYS A 332 -21.36 -6.71 -9.76
CA CYS A 332 -20.60 -6.41 -8.54
C CYS A 332 -20.38 -7.62 -7.62
N TRP A 333 -21.00 -8.76 -7.92
CA TRP A 333 -20.89 -10.01 -7.15
C TRP A 333 -21.44 -9.97 -5.71
N HIS A 334 -22.02 -8.86 -5.28
CA HIS A 334 -22.82 -8.83 -4.06
C HIS A 334 -24.08 -9.71 -4.21
N HIS A 335 -24.50 -10.29 -3.11
CA HIS A 335 -25.71 -11.08 -2.96
C HIS A 335 -26.82 -10.20 -2.38
N THR A 336 -27.80 -9.83 -3.20
CA THR A 336 -28.84 -8.86 -2.80
C THR A 336 -30.22 -9.32 -3.24
N ALA A 337 -31.22 -8.94 -2.44
CA ALA A 337 -32.62 -9.36 -2.62
C ALA A 337 -33.25 -8.87 -3.93
N ASP A 338 -32.69 -7.80 -4.50
CA ASP A 338 -33.18 -7.08 -5.68
C ASP A 338 -32.55 -7.54 -7.00
N VAL A 339 -31.70 -8.56 -7.00
CA VAL A 339 -31.31 -9.24 -8.25
C VAL A 339 -32.56 -9.89 -8.85
N ASP A 340 -32.72 -9.79 -10.17
CA ASP A 340 -33.92 -10.12 -10.96
C ASP A 340 -35.11 -9.15 -10.81
N ALA A 341 -34.95 -8.01 -10.12
CA ALA A 341 -36.04 -7.03 -10.00
C ALA A 341 -36.29 -6.22 -11.30
N ASN A 342 -35.28 -6.08 -12.17
CA ASN A 342 -35.38 -5.37 -13.44
C ASN A 342 -35.46 -6.37 -14.61
N ALA A 343 -36.56 -6.32 -15.37
CA ALA A 343 -36.81 -7.25 -16.47
C ALA A 343 -35.83 -7.14 -17.65
N GLU A 344 -35.24 -5.97 -17.89
CA GLU A 344 -34.24 -5.75 -18.96
C GLU A 344 -32.85 -6.23 -18.54
N HIS A 345 -32.58 -6.29 -17.24
CA HIS A 345 -31.29 -6.67 -16.66
C HIS A 345 -31.46 -7.62 -15.47
N PRO A 346 -31.95 -8.86 -15.69
CA PRO A 346 -32.30 -9.79 -14.62
C PRO A 346 -31.10 -10.13 -13.71
N ASP A 347 -29.90 -10.30 -14.28
CA ASP A 347 -28.71 -10.67 -13.49
C ASP A 347 -28.10 -9.52 -12.66
N LEU A 348 -28.67 -8.31 -12.68
CA LEU A 348 -28.10 -7.13 -12.03
C LEU A 348 -28.93 -6.68 -10.82
N CYS A 349 -28.25 -6.29 -9.74
CA CYS A 349 -28.88 -5.58 -8.63
C CYS A 349 -29.19 -4.12 -8.99
N GLY A 350 -30.12 -3.51 -8.26
CA GLY A 350 -30.56 -2.12 -8.46
C GLY A 350 -29.42 -1.11 -8.38
N ARG A 351 -28.43 -1.33 -7.49
CA ARG A 351 -27.22 -0.51 -7.42
C ARG A 351 -26.43 -0.53 -8.73
N CYS A 352 -26.20 -1.72 -9.29
CA CYS A 352 -25.47 -1.84 -10.56
C CYS A 352 -26.24 -1.25 -11.73
N ILE A 353 -27.57 -1.33 -11.72
CA ILE A 353 -28.45 -0.70 -12.70
C ILE A 353 -28.34 0.82 -12.59
N SER A 354 -28.43 1.39 -11.37
CA SER A 354 -28.24 2.83 -11.15
C SER A 354 -26.88 3.30 -11.63
N ASN A 355 -25.81 2.57 -11.34
CA ASN A 355 -24.46 2.91 -11.80
C ASN A 355 -24.26 2.84 -13.33
N LEU A 356 -25.09 2.07 -14.05
CA LEU A 356 -25.00 1.96 -15.51
C LEU A 356 -25.92 2.92 -16.25
N PHE A 357 -27.12 3.15 -15.71
CA PHE A 357 -28.24 3.77 -16.43
C PHE A 357 -28.95 4.88 -15.66
N GLY A 358 -28.61 5.09 -14.38
CA GLY A 358 -29.23 6.08 -13.50
C GLY A 358 -28.24 7.09 -12.96
N ASP A 359 -28.58 7.68 -11.81
CA ASP A 359 -27.78 8.72 -11.15
C ASP A 359 -26.54 8.16 -10.41
N GLY A 360 -26.39 6.84 -10.36
CA GLY A 360 -25.32 6.16 -9.64
C GLY A 360 -25.64 5.89 -8.17
N GLU A 361 -24.62 5.44 -7.44
CA GLU A 361 -24.66 5.24 -6.00
C GLU A 361 -24.08 6.45 -5.28
N HIS A 362 -24.62 6.76 -4.10
CA HIS A 362 -24.09 7.82 -3.25
C HIS A 362 -23.37 7.17 -2.06
N ARG A 363 -22.07 7.46 -1.90
CA ARG A 363 -21.25 6.97 -0.79
C ARG A 363 -20.56 8.10 -0.07
N LEU A 364 -20.40 7.94 1.23
CA LEU A 364 -19.77 8.95 2.09
C LEU A 364 -18.51 8.40 2.78
N PHE A 365 -18.41 7.09 3.01
CA PHE A 365 -17.40 6.53 3.88
C PHE A 365 -16.43 5.56 3.19
N ALA A 366 -16.91 4.63 2.33
CA ALA A 366 -16.05 3.57 1.75
C ALA A 366 -16.20 3.28 0.24
#